data_AF-A0A543J6M3-F1
#
_entry.id   AF-A0A543J6M3-F1
#
_cell.length_a   1.000
_cell.length_b   1.000
_cell.length_c   1.000
_cell.angle_alpha   90.00
_cell.angle_beta   90.00
_cell.angle_gamma   90.00
#
_symmetry.space_group_name_H-M   'P 1'
#
loop_
_entity.id
_entity.type
_entity.pdbx_description
1 polymer ?
#
loop_
_entity_poly.entity_id
_entity_poly.type
_entity_poly.pdbx_seq_one_letter_code
_entity_poly.pdbx_strand_id
1 'polypeptide(L)'
;MAIASGEPGVDGLGAAVGALREWQHDGAPPHLHPGDLGWFWRFGAGATAAAVRTWSRGGRVLAVGLLDGPGLVRLTTAPDVRRDEELARRLAEDVGAPERGVLPAGAVAVEAPTGALVRDLLVERGWHAGEPWTPLRRDLAGPVAEPGVRIEVVGPERAGVRAAVQRASFDRSTFTEQAWRAMAAGSPYADARCLVAYDGGEAVAAVTVWSAGPGRPGLLEPMGVHSAHRGRGHGRAITLAAAAALRELGSSSALVCTPSSNVGAVATYRSAGFEAGPEIRDRCRA
;
A
#
# COMPACT_ATOMS: atom_id res chain seq x y z
N MET A 1 -22.53 -16.94 -14.51
CA MET A 1 -22.81 -15.49 -14.45
C MET A 1 -21.59 -14.75 -14.98
N ALA A 2 -21.76 -13.70 -15.79
CA ALA A 2 -20.66 -12.93 -16.34
C ALA A 2 -19.94 -12.10 -15.26
N ILE A 3 -18.66 -11.77 -15.49
CA ILE A 3 -17.89 -10.86 -14.63
C ILE A 3 -18.34 -9.42 -14.90
N ALA A 4 -18.81 -8.76 -13.85
CA ALA A 4 -19.17 -7.34 -13.88
C ALA A 4 -18.03 -6.50 -13.28
N SER A 5 -17.67 -5.40 -13.92
CA SER A 5 -16.74 -4.40 -13.41
C SER A 5 -17.47 -3.12 -13.03
N GLY A 6 -17.05 -2.45 -11.96
CA GLY A 6 -17.69 -1.21 -11.52
C GLY A 6 -17.03 -0.54 -10.32
N GLU A 7 -17.51 0.65 -10.00
CA GLU A 7 -17.17 1.40 -8.79
C GLU A 7 -18.04 0.90 -7.63
N PRO A 8 -17.46 0.62 -6.45
CA PRO A 8 -18.22 0.05 -5.34
C PRO A 8 -19.17 1.06 -4.67
N GLY A 9 -19.03 2.37 -4.94
CA GLY A 9 -19.65 3.41 -4.13
C GLY A 9 -19.09 3.44 -2.69
N VAL A 10 -19.51 4.42 -1.89
CA VAL A 10 -19.03 4.56 -0.50
C VAL A 10 -19.41 3.35 0.35
N ASP A 11 -20.66 2.86 0.21
CA ASP A 11 -21.16 1.72 0.97
C ASP A 11 -20.45 0.40 0.61
N GLY A 12 -19.96 0.27 -0.63
CA GLY A 12 -19.23 -0.91 -1.08
C GLY A 12 -17.73 -0.92 -0.73
N LEU A 13 -17.17 0.17 -0.23
CA LEU A 13 -15.75 0.21 0.18
C LEU A 13 -15.43 -0.82 1.28
N GLY A 14 -16.39 -1.08 2.18
CA GLY A 14 -16.23 -2.09 3.21
C GLY A 14 -16.01 -3.50 2.64
N ALA A 15 -16.74 -3.87 1.58
CA ALA A 15 -16.57 -5.16 0.92
C ALA A 15 -15.22 -5.28 0.21
N ALA A 16 -14.77 -4.21 -0.44
CA ALA A 16 -13.45 -4.17 -1.08
C ALA A 16 -12.32 -4.30 -0.04
N VAL A 17 -12.39 -3.55 1.07
CA VAL A 17 -11.42 -3.65 2.17
C VAL A 17 -11.43 -5.04 2.81
N GLY A 18 -12.61 -5.62 3.04
CA GLY A 18 -12.76 -6.98 3.57
C GLY A 18 -12.11 -8.03 2.67
N ALA A 19 -12.40 -7.99 1.36
CA ALA A 19 -11.78 -8.88 0.39
C ALA A 19 -10.24 -8.74 0.38
N LEU A 20 -9.73 -7.50 0.37
CA LEU A 20 -8.29 -7.24 0.41
C LEU A 20 -7.62 -7.80 1.68
N ARG A 21 -8.27 -7.69 2.84
CA ARG A 21 -7.82 -8.31 4.10
C ARG A 21 -7.75 -9.82 3.97
N GLU A 22 -8.82 -10.43 3.45
CA GLU A 22 -8.94 -11.88 3.30
C GLU A 22 -7.87 -12.49 2.38
N TRP A 23 -7.38 -11.73 1.41
CA TRP A 23 -6.36 -12.19 0.46
C TRP A 23 -4.92 -12.02 0.97
N GLN A 24 -4.70 -11.33 2.10
CA GLN A 24 -3.36 -11.19 2.68
C GLN A 24 -2.94 -12.48 3.40
N HIS A 25 -1.80 -13.06 3.00
CA HIS A 25 -1.13 -14.15 3.71
C HIS A 25 0.38 -14.10 3.43
N ASP A 26 1.21 -14.72 4.27
CA ASP A 26 2.68 -14.58 4.17
C ASP A 26 3.30 -15.14 2.89
N GLY A 27 2.66 -16.16 2.30
CA GLY A 27 3.05 -16.70 0.99
C GLY A 27 2.55 -15.89 -0.22
N ALA A 28 1.76 -14.84 -0.02
CA ALA A 28 1.26 -14.04 -1.13
C ALA A 28 2.38 -13.15 -1.69
N PRO A 29 2.51 -13.02 -3.02
CA PRO A 29 3.37 -12.00 -3.60
C PRO A 29 2.89 -10.61 -3.17
N PRO A 30 3.76 -9.59 -3.10
CA PRO A 30 3.37 -8.21 -2.85
C PRO A 30 2.31 -7.74 -3.86
N HIS A 31 1.29 -7.04 -3.36
CA HIS A 31 0.18 -6.53 -4.14
C HIS A 31 -0.62 -5.50 -3.32
N LEU A 32 -1.65 -4.92 -3.94
CA LEU A 32 -2.60 -4.01 -3.30
C LEU A 32 -3.07 -4.49 -1.91
N HIS A 33 -2.73 -3.73 -0.88
CA HIS A 33 -3.05 -3.98 0.52
C HIS A 33 -4.25 -3.12 0.96
N PRO A 34 -5.08 -3.53 1.94
CA PRO A 34 -6.15 -2.67 2.47
C PRO A 34 -5.66 -1.31 3.00
N GLY A 35 -4.38 -1.25 3.41
CA GLY A 35 -3.69 -0.03 3.80
C GLY A 35 -3.52 1.00 2.67
N ASP A 36 -3.46 0.57 1.40
CA ASP A 36 -3.39 1.49 0.26
C ASP A 36 -4.71 2.27 0.11
N LEU A 37 -5.85 1.59 0.26
CA LEU A 37 -7.16 2.23 0.32
C LEU A 37 -7.27 3.13 1.55
N GLY A 38 -6.74 2.68 2.70
CA GLY A 38 -6.66 3.46 3.92
C GLY A 38 -5.88 4.76 3.74
N TRP A 39 -4.72 4.71 3.11
CA TRP A 39 -3.91 5.89 2.79
C TRP A 39 -4.62 6.81 1.79
N PHE A 40 -5.24 6.25 0.75
CA PHE A 40 -6.01 7.01 -0.25
C PHE A 40 -7.22 7.74 0.36
N TRP A 41 -7.76 7.23 1.47
CA TRP A 41 -8.86 7.85 2.24
C TRP A 41 -8.58 9.25 2.77
N ARG A 42 -7.33 9.70 2.73
CA ARG A 42 -6.96 11.10 2.99
C ARG A 42 -7.67 12.12 2.08
N PHE A 43 -8.20 11.68 0.94
CA PHE A 43 -9.01 12.49 0.02
C PHE A 43 -10.52 12.40 0.30
N GLY A 44 -10.94 11.63 1.30
CA GLY A 44 -12.33 11.42 1.69
C GLY A 44 -12.98 10.22 1.01
N ALA A 45 -14.05 9.69 1.63
CA ALA A 45 -14.69 8.45 1.23
C ALA A 45 -15.22 8.46 -0.22
N GLY A 46 -15.81 9.58 -0.67
CA GLY A 46 -16.31 9.72 -2.05
C GLY A 46 -15.21 9.63 -3.10
N ALA A 47 -14.06 10.29 -2.85
CA ALA A 47 -12.90 10.21 -3.74
C ALA A 47 -12.28 8.81 -3.73
N THR A 48 -12.22 8.16 -2.58
CA THR A 48 -11.75 6.77 -2.47
C THR A 48 -12.67 5.80 -3.22
N ALA A 49 -13.99 5.93 -3.08
CA ALA A 49 -14.95 5.11 -3.80
C ALA A 49 -14.80 5.26 -5.33
N ALA A 50 -14.66 6.49 -5.80
CA ALA A 50 -14.47 6.79 -7.22
C ALA A 50 -13.12 6.27 -7.77
N ALA A 51 -12.09 6.15 -6.93
CA ALA A 51 -10.78 5.62 -7.32
C ALA A 51 -10.71 4.09 -7.27
N VAL A 52 -11.69 3.40 -6.67
CA VAL A 52 -11.70 1.94 -6.58
C VAL A 52 -12.46 1.33 -7.76
N ARG A 53 -11.94 0.22 -8.27
CA ARG A 53 -12.61 -0.67 -9.23
C ARG A 53 -12.75 -2.05 -8.59
N THR A 54 -13.90 -2.67 -8.78
CA THR A 54 -14.12 -4.07 -8.38
C THR A 54 -14.56 -4.89 -9.58
N TRP A 55 -14.13 -6.14 -9.64
CA TRP A 55 -14.62 -7.14 -10.59
C TRP A 55 -15.29 -8.24 -9.80
N SER A 56 -16.56 -8.52 -10.10
CA SER A 56 -17.37 -9.43 -9.31
C SER A 56 -18.13 -10.44 -10.18
N ARG A 57 -18.34 -11.64 -9.65
CA ARG A 57 -19.14 -12.70 -10.28
C ARG A 57 -20.07 -13.30 -9.24
N GLY A 58 -21.39 -13.20 -9.46
CA GLY A 58 -22.39 -13.71 -8.52
C GLY A 58 -22.30 -13.09 -7.12
N GLY A 59 -22.04 -11.78 -7.03
CA GLY A 59 -21.91 -11.04 -5.77
C GLY A 59 -20.57 -11.20 -5.05
N ARG A 60 -19.71 -12.14 -5.48
CA ARG A 60 -18.35 -12.29 -4.94
C ARG A 60 -17.38 -11.37 -5.68
N VAL A 61 -16.63 -10.57 -4.92
CA VAL A 61 -15.49 -9.80 -5.45
C VAL A 61 -14.34 -10.77 -5.81
N LEU A 62 -13.87 -10.68 -7.05
CA LEU A 62 -12.79 -11.49 -7.60
C LEU A 62 -11.49 -10.69 -7.75
N ALA A 63 -11.58 -9.38 -7.97
CA ALA A 63 -10.43 -8.49 -8.07
C ALA A 63 -10.79 -7.10 -7.55
N VAL A 64 -9.77 -6.39 -7.04
CA VAL A 64 -9.86 -5.00 -6.61
C VAL A 64 -8.72 -4.23 -7.25
N GLY A 65 -9.02 -3.05 -7.76
CA GLY A 65 -8.08 -2.08 -8.31
C GLY A 65 -8.22 -0.74 -7.61
N LEU A 66 -7.11 -0.06 -7.37
CA LEU A 66 -7.04 1.32 -6.89
C LEU A 66 -6.34 2.19 -7.95
N LEU A 67 -7.03 3.23 -8.42
CA LEU A 67 -6.47 4.26 -9.28
C LEU A 67 -5.62 5.21 -8.42
N ASP A 68 -4.33 4.91 -8.31
CA ASP A 68 -3.37 5.65 -7.47
C ASP A 68 -2.69 6.74 -8.30
N GLY A 69 -3.45 7.81 -8.56
CA GLY A 69 -3.03 8.90 -9.44
C GLY A 69 -3.48 8.69 -10.90
N PRO A 70 -3.02 9.57 -11.81
CA PRO A 70 -3.60 9.67 -13.16
C PRO A 70 -3.25 8.51 -14.10
N GLY A 71 -2.24 7.70 -13.77
CA GLY A 71 -1.71 6.69 -14.69
C GLY A 71 -1.28 5.39 -14.04
N LEU A 72 -1.69 5.10 -12.81
CA LEU A 72 -1.38 3.85 -12.13
C LEU A 72 -2.65 3.22 -11.60
N VAL A 73 -2.86 1.94 -11.93
CA VAL A 73 -3.80 1.09 -11.20
C VAL A 73 -3.02 0.04 -10.41
N ARG A 74 -3.20 0.05 -9.09
CA ARG A 74 -2.74 -1.02 -8.20
C ARG A 74 -3.81 -2.08 -8.14
N LEU A 75 -3.51 -3.31 -8.54
CA LEU A 75 -4.50 -4.36 -8.69
C LEU A 75 -4.11 -5.63 -7.92
N THR A 76 -5.11 -6.33 -7.41
CA THR A 76 -4.96 -7.71 -6.95
C THR A 76 -6.20 -8.54 -7.24
N THR A 77 -6.08 -9.86 -7.07
CA THR A 77 -7.14 -10.85 -7.31
C THR A 77 -7.24 -11.81 -6.13
N ALA A 78 -8.43 -12.39 -5.93
CA ALA A 78 -8.57 -13.48 -4.97
C ALA A 78 -7.61 -14.62 -5.34
N PRO A 79 -6.91 -15.23 -4.37
CA PRO A 79 -5.85 -16.20 -4.67
C PRO A 79 -6.28 -17.39 -5.54
N ASP A 80 -7.50 -17.89 -5.35
CA ASP A 80 -8.07 -19.04 -6.04
C ASP A 80 -8.44 -18.76 -7.52
N VAL A 81 -8.63 -17.49 -7.90
CA VAL A 81 -8.98 -17.09 -9.28
C VAL A 81 -7.84 -16.35 -9.98
N ARG A 82 -6.63 -16.34 -9.39
CA ARG A 82 -5.46 -15.64 -9.93
C ARG A 82 -5.03 -16.10 -11.32
N ARG A 83 -5.36 -17.35 -11.65
CA ARG A 83 -5.13 -18.00 -12.95
C ARG A 83 -6.43 -18.26 -13.73
N ASP A 84 -7.56 -17.72 -13.29
CA ASP A 84 -8.83 -17.80 -14.03
C ASP A 84 -8.70 -16.99 -15.33
N GLU A 85 -8.86 -17.66 -16.48
CA GLU A 85 -8.68 -17.05 -17.79
C GLU A 85 -9.77 -16.03 -18.14
N GLU A 86 -11.02 -16.26 -17.71
CA GLU A 86 -12.14 -15.35 -17.96
C GLU A 86 -11.87 -14.02 -17.23
N LEU A 87 -11.47 -14.11 -15.96
CA LEU A 87 -11.11 -12.94 -15.17
C LEU A 87 -9.88 -12.24 -15.75
N ALA A 88 -8.82 -12.96 -16.08
CA ALA A 88 -7.59 -12.37 -16.59
C ALA A 88 -7.81 -11.61 -17.91
N ARG A 89 -8.58 -12.19 -18.85
CA ARG A 89 -8.93 -11.51 -20.11
C ARG A 89 -9.73 -10.24 -19.84
N ARG A 90 -10.74 -10.33 -18.97
CA ARG A 90 -11.58 -9.19 -18.62
C ARG A 90 -10.78 -8.06 -17.96
N LEU A 91 -9.90 -8.40 -17.02
CA LEU A 91 -9.00 -7.43 -16.39
C LEU A 91 -8.09 -6.76 -17.43
N ALA A 92 -7.44 -7.55 -18.28
CA ALA A 92 -6.55 -7.04 -19.31
C ALA A 92 -7.28 -6.14 -20.33
N GLU A 93 -8.54 -6.43 -20.65
CA GLU A 93 -9.38 -5.58 -21.50
C GLU A 93 -9.74 -4.27 -20.80
N ASP A 94 -10.22 -4.34 -19.56
CA ASP A 94 -10.65 -3.18 -18.80
C ASP A 94 -9.50 -2.20 -18.53
N VAL A 95 -8.28 -2.70 -18.26
CA VAL A 95 -7.09 -1.83 -18.09
C VAL A 95 -6.42 -1.45 -19.42
N GLY A 96 -6.64 -2.24 -20.47
CA GLY A 96 -5.97 -2.11 -21.77
C GLY A 96 -6.58 -1.06 -22.69
N ALA A 97 -7.89 -0.84 -22.57
CA ALA A 97 -8.68 -0.08 -23.51
C ALA A 97 -9.25 1.19 -22.83
N PRO A 98 -8.82 2.42 -23.19
CA PRO A 98 -9.20 3.65 -22.50
C PRO A 98 -10.72 3.89 -22.39
N GLU A 99 -11.48 3.45 -23.38
CA GLU A 99 -12.95 3.52 -23.43
C GLU A 99 -13.63 2.72 -22.32
N ARG A 100 -12.91 1.82 -21.64
CA ARG A 100 -13.39 1.05 -20.48
C ARG A 100 -13.34 1.85 -19.19
N GLY A 101 -12.67 3.01 -19.16
CA GLY A 101 -12.71 3.95 -18.05
C GLY A 101 -11.95 3.54 -16.79
N VAL A 102 -11.02 2.56 -16.88
CA VAL A 102 -10.10 2.23 -15.77
C VAL A 102 -8.82 3.04 -15.87
N LEU A 103 -8.11 2.98 -16.99
CA LEU A 103 -6.91 3.78 -17.25
C LEU A 103 -7.11 4.65 -18.49
N PRO A 104 -6.54 5.88 -18.53
CA PRO A 104 -6.63 6.75 -19.70
C PRO A 104 -5.80 6.22 -20.87
N ALA A 105 -5.84 6.92 -22.01
CA ALA A 105 -4.91 6.71 -23.12
C ALA A 105 -3.48 7.18 -22.77
N GLY A 106 -2.49 6.66 -23.50
CA GLY A 106 -1.07 7.01 -23.34
C GLY A 106 -0.40 6.29 -22.17
N ALA A 107 0.61 6.96 -21.60
CA ALA A 107 1.54 6.43 -20.61
C ALA A 107 0.87 6.05 -19.28
N VAL A 108 0.74 4.75 -19.03
CA VAL A 108 0.07 4.20 -17.84
C VAL A 108 0.78 2.93 -17.35
N ALA A 109 0.56 2.57 -16.09
CA ALA A 109 1.12 1.42 -15.41
C ALA A 109 0.05 0.60 -14.66
N VAL A 110 0.27 -0.71 -14.59
CA VAL A 110 -0.52 -1.68 -13.83
C VAL A 110 0.42 -2.42 -12.89
N GLU A 111 0.25 -2.20 -11.59
CA GLU A 111 0.81 -3.07 -10.56
C GLU A 111 -0.14 -4.26 -10.40
N ALA A 112 0.38 -5.48 -10.54
CA ALA A 112 -0.39 -6.70 -10.37
C ALA A 112 0.47 -7.79 -9.72
N PRO A 113 -0.12 -8.73 -8.96
CA PRO A 113 0.63 -9.74 -8.23
C PRO A 113 1.48 -10.59 -9.19
N THR A 114 2.71 -10.90 -8.80
CA THR A 114 3.54 -11.88 -9.54
C THR A 114 2.79 -13.21 -9.66
N GLY A 115 2.81 -13.81 -10.85
CA GLY A 115 2.09 -15.05 -11.14
C GLY A 115 0.58 -14.87 -11.37
N ALA A 116 0.03 -13.65 -11.44
CA ALA A 116 -1.31 -13.43 -11.93
C ALA A 116 -1.36 -13.51 -13.46
N LEU A 117 -2.33 -14.25 -14.03
CA LEU A 117 -2.43 -14.45 -15.47
C LEU A 117 -2.66 -13.14 -16.25
N VAL A 118 -3.31 -12.15 -15.63
CA VAL A 118 -3.47 -10.80 -16.21
C VAL A 118 -2.12 -10.17 -16.57
N ARG A 119 -1.08 -10.40 -15.75
CA ARG A 119 0.26 -9.87 -15.99
C ARG A 119 0.90 -10.45 -17.25
N ASP A 120 0.63 -11.71 -17.53
CA ASP A 120 1.13 -12.43 -18.71
C ASP A 120 0.39 -11.93 -19.96
N LEU A 121 -0.94 -11.83 -19.89
CA LEU A 121 -1.76 -11.28 -20.98
C LEU A 121 -1.42 -9.83 -21.34
N LEU A 122 -1.06 -9.00 -20.35
CA LEU A 122 -0.61 -7.63 -20.63
C LEU A 122 0.69 -7.62 -21.45
N VAL A 123 1.63 -8.54 -21.18
CA VAL A 123 2.86 -8.68 -21.99
C VAL A 123 2.52 -9.09 -23.42
N GLU A 124 1.63 -10.07 -23.60
CA GLU A 124 1.16 -10.48 -24.93
C GLU A 124 0.50 -9.33 -25.70
N ARG A 125 -0.11 -8.37 -24.98
CA ARG A 125 -0.71 -7.15 -25.52
C ARG A 125 0.30 -5.99 -25.67
N GLY A 126 1.60 -6.27 -25.60
CA GLY A 126 2.66 -5.29 -25.84
C GLY A 126 2.98 -4.37 -24.66
N TRP A 127 2.47 -4.64 -23.45
CA TRP A 127 2.87 -3.91 -22.27
C TRP A 127 4.29 -4.33 -21.85
N HIS A 128 5.14 -3.35 -21.57
CA HIS A 128 6.53 -3.56 -21.21
C HIS A 128 6.72 -3.52 -19.69
N ALA A 129 7.89 -3.96 -19.20
CA ALA A 129 8.21 -3.88 -17.78
C ALA A 129 8.61 -2.45 -17.41
N GLY A 130 8.01 -1.91 -16.36
CA GLY A 130 8.37 -0.61 -15.79
C GLY A 130 9.66 -0.64 -14.98
N GLU A 131 9.83 0.39 -14.15
CA GLU A 131 10.94 0.47 -13.20
C GLU A 131 10.88 -0.67 -12.17
N PRO A 132 12.04 -1.13 -11.67
CA PRO A 132 12.08 -2.15 -10.64
C PRO A 132 11.74 -1.59 -9.26
N TRP A 133 10.99 -2.39 -8.50
CA TRP A 133 10.64 -2.17 -7.11
C TRP A 133 11.15 -3.33 -6.26
N THR A 134 11.70 -3.01 -5.10
CA THR A 134 12.16 -4.01 -4.13
C THR A 134 11.10 -4.17 -3.04
N PRO A 135 10.37 -5.30 -2.99
CA PRO A 135 9.56 -5.64 -1.84
C PRO A 135 10.45 -6.11 -0.69
N LEU A 136 10.12 -5.68 0.53
CA LEU A 136 10.83 -6.08 1.74
C LEU A 136 9.84 -6.61 2.78
N ARG A 137 10.29 -7.62 3.52
CA ARG A 137 9.47 -8.33 4.51
C ARG A 137 10.27 -8.56 5.78
N ARG A 138 9.60 -8.47 6.93
CA ARG A 138 10.13 -8.91 8.23
C ARG A 138 9.12 -9.82 8.91
N ASP A 139 9.55 -11.02 9.30
CA ASP A 139 8.77 -11.90 10.18
C ASP A 139 8.59 -11.27 11.58
N LEU A 140 7.39 -11.39 12.16
CA LEU A 140 7.05 -10.83 13.47
C LEU A 140 6.78 -11.88 14.55
N ALA A 141 7.09 -13.16 14.31
CA ALA A 141 7.00 -14.19 15.35
C ALA A 141 8.02 -13.96 16.47
N GLY A 142 9.20 -13.44 16.11
CA GLY A 142 10.27 -13.05 17.04
C GLY A 142 10.08 -11.66 17.66
N PRO A 143 10.85 -11.32 18.72
CA PRO A 143 10.88 -9.98 19.28
C PRO A 143 11.44 -8.96 18.28
N VAL A 144 10.95 -7.72 18.36
CA VAL A 144 11.47 -6.58 17.61
C VAL A 144 12.40 -5.78 18.53
N ALA A 145 13.56 -5.38 18.03
CA ALA A 145 14.51 -4.59 18.80
C ALA A 145 13.94 -3.20 19.13
N GLU A 146 14.31 -2.67 20.28
CA GLU A 146 13.90 -1.33 20.70
C GLU A 146 14.34 -0.25 19.70
N PRO A 147 13.47 0.71 19.34
CA PRO A 147 13.78 1.77 18.38
C PRO A 147 14.93 2.69 18.78
N GLY A 148 15.18 2.86 20.09
CA GLY A 148 16.22 3.75 20.61
C GLY A 148 15.92 5.24 20.51
N VAL A 149 14.69 5.61 20.13
CA VAL A 149 14.17 6.99 20.11
C VAL A 149 12.77 7.01 20.73
N ARG A 150 12.32 8.19 21.14
CA ARG A 150 10.96 8.34 21.69
C ARG A 150 9.93 8.23 20.57
N ILE A 151 9.01 7.29 20.69
CA ILE A 151 7.92 7.08 19.73
C ILE A 151 6.60 7.52 20.36
N GLU A 152 5.78 8.24 19.61
CA GLU A 152 4.39 8.52 19.98
C GLU A 152 3.43 8.00 18.90
N VAL A 153 2.32 7.41 19.35
CA VAL A 153 1.15 7.17 18.51
C VAL A 153 0.38 8.48 18.36
N VAL A 154 0.08 8.86 17.13
CA VAL A 154 -0.55 10.14 16.80
C VAL A 154 -2.05 10.08 17.05
N GLY A 155 -2.53 10.88 18.00
CA GLY A 155 -3.95 11.22 18.14
C GLY A 155 -4.33 12.49 17.37
N PRO A 156 -5.63 12.86 17.36
CA PRO A 156 -6.15 14.05 16.67
C PRO A 156 -5.46 15.37 17.05
N GLU A 157 -4.94 15.49 18.27
CA GLU A 157 -4.19 16.63 18.80
C GLU A 157 -2.76 16.73 18.25
N ARG A 158 -2.20 15.62 17.75
CA ARG A 158 -0.86 15.56 17.13
C ARG A 158 -0.89 15.43 15.61
N ALA A 159 -2.07 15.45 15.01
CA ALA A 159 -2.26 15.33 13.55
C ALA A 159 -1.45 16.39 12.76
N GLY A 160 -1.35 17.63 13.28
CA GLY A 160 -0.52 18.69 12.69
C GLY A 160 0.97 18.33 12.64
N VAL A 161 1.51 17.72 13.71
CA VAL A 161 2.92 17.26 13.78
C VAL A 161 3.17 16.15 12.75
N ARG A 162 2.31 15.14 12.72
CA ARG A 162 2.40 14.04 11.75
C ARG A 162 2.37 14.54 10.30
N ALA A 163 1.52 15.53 10.03
CA ALA A 163 1.42 16.14 8.70
C ALA A 163 2.68 16.96 8.34
N ALA A 164 3.23 17.72 9.29
CA ALA A 164 4.47 18.46 9.09
C ALA A 164 5.65 17.53 8.75
N VAL A 165 5.84 16.44 9.51
CA VAL A 165 6.90 15.46 9.22
C VAL A 165 6.71 14.79 7.87
N GLN A 166 5.48 14.48 7.44
CA GLN A 166 5.22 13.95 6.09
C GLN A 166 5.75 14.92 5.02
N ARG A 167 5.37 16.20 5.11
CA ARG A 167 5.77 17.21 4.13
C ARG A 167 7.28 17.45 4.14
N ALA A 168 7.91 17.40 5.31
CA ALA A 168 9.36 17.52 5.42
C ALA A 168 10.14 16.27 4.98
N SER A 169 9.46 15.12 4.85
CA SER A 169 10.06 13.85 4.41
C SER A 169 9.93 13.62 2.91
N PHE A 170 8.90 14.19 2.28
CA PHE A 170 8.55 13.96 0.87
C PHE A 170 8.25 15.30 0.17
N ASP A 171 9.15 15.73 -0.71
CA ASP A 171 9.14 17.09 -1.31
C ASP A 171 7.82 17.47 -2.00
N ARG A 172 7.09 16.50 -2.57
CA ARG A 172 5.80 16.72 -3.26
C ARG A 172 4.57 16.43 -2.40
N SER A 173 4.74 16.15 -1.10
CA SER A 173 3.62 15.78 -0.24
C SER A 173 2.70 16.97 0.03
N THR A 174 1.42 16.80 -0.28
CA THR A 174 0.33 17.74 0.03
C THR A 174 -0.41 17.37 1.31
N PHE A 175 0.12 16.43 2.10
CA PHE A 175 -0.57 15.90 3.28
C PHE A 175 -0.75 16.95 4.37
N THR A 176 -1.99 17.16 4.82
CA THR A 176 -2.38 18.14 5.84
C THR A 176 -2.97 17.47 7.06
N GLU A 177 -3.20 18.25 8.12
CA GLU A 177 -3.96 17.80 9.28
C GLU A 177 -5.38 17.36 8.90
N GLN A 178 -6.06 18.11 8.02
CA GLN A 178 -7.39 17.75 7.53
C GLN A 178 -7.37 16.43 6.75
N ALA A 179 -6.35 16.22 5.92
CA ALA A 179 -6.15 14.96 5.20
C ALA A 179 -5.89 13.79 6.18
N TRP A 180 -5.15 14.02 7.26
CA TRP A 180 -5.00 13.03 8.33
C TRP A 180 -6.34 12.71 8.99
N ARG A 181 -7.18 13.72 9.32
CA ARG A 181 -8.50 13.51 9.93
C ARG A 181 -9.43 12.70 9.01
N ALA A 182 -9.44 13.01 7.71
CA ALA A 182 -10.20 12.26 6.71
C ALA A 182 -9.71 10.80 6.60
N MET A 183 -8.40 10.60 6.56
CA MET A 183 -7.78 9.27 6.55
C MET A 183 -8.12 8.48 7.81
N ALA A 184 -8.03 9.11 8.99
CA ALA A 184 -8.27 8.50 10.28
C ALA A 184 -9.76 8.15 10.52
N ALA A 185 -10.67 8.82 9.82
CA ALA A 185 -12.10 8.50 9.83
C ALA A 185 -12.48 7.34 8.90
N GLY A 186 -11.56 6.91 8.01
CA GLY A 186 -11.79 5.79 7.10
C GLY A 186 -11.76 4.44 7.83
N SER A 187 -12.58 3.48 7.38
CA SER A 187 -12.68 2.17 8.02
C SER A 187 -11.36 1.39 8.09
N PRO A 188 -10.40 1.50 7.15
CA PRO A 188 -9.10 0.84 7.31
C PRO A 188 -8.28 1.35 8.49
N TYR A 189 -8.55 2.57 9.00
CA TYR A 189 -7.75 3.17 10.07
C TYR A 189 -8.00 2.54 11.45
N ALA A 190 -9.13 1.85 11.63
CA ALA A 190 -9.42 1.14 12.89
C ALA A 190 -8.28 0.18 13.29
N ASP A 191 -7.66 -0.45 12.28
CA ASP A 191 -6.55 -1.39 12.41
C ASP A 191 -5.20 -0.78 11.99
N ALA A 192 -5.09 0.56 12.04
CA ALA A 192 -3.89 1.31 11.65
C ALA A 192 -3.37 2.18 12.80
N ARG A 193 -2.09 2.56 12.75
CA ARG A 193 -1.50 3.55 13.67
C ARG A 193 -0.59 4.49 12.89
N CYS A 194 -0.69 5.79 13.16
CA CYS A 194 0.34 6.75 12.75
C CYS A 194 1.33 6.91 13.90
N LEU A 195 2.62 6.80 13.62
CA LEU A 195 3.68 6.97 14.61
C LEU A 195 4.56 8.17 14.22
N VAL A 196 5.07 8.89 15.22
CA VAL A 196 6.10 9.92 15.08
C VAL A 196 7.25 9.59 16.01
N ALA A 197 8.48 9.62 15.48
CA ALA A 197 9.70 9.55 16.27
C ALA A 197 10.17 10.96 16.64
N TYR A 198 10.66 11.09 17.87
CA TYR A 198 11.23 12.31 18.40
C TYR A 198 12.68 12.11 18.83
N ASP A 199 13.53 13.09 18.50
CA ASP A 199 14.92 13.20 18.95
C ASP A 199 15.17 14.64 19.42
N GLY A 200 15.69 14.82 20.63
CA GLY A 200 15.89 16.15 21.23
C GLY A 200 14.63 17.02 21.34
N GLY A 201 13.43 16.43 21.35
CA GLY A 201 12.14 17.15 21.35
C GLY A 201 11.58 17.47 19.96
N GLU A 202 12.39 17.32 18.91
CA GLU A 202 12.00 17.55 17.52
C GLU A 202 11.34 16.30 16.91
N ALA A 203 10.33 16.48 16.07
CA ALA A 203 9.70 15.39 15.33
C ALA A 203 10.50 15.06 14.07
N VAL A 204 11.21 13.92 14.06
CA VAL A 204 12.26 13.63 13.08
C VAL A 204 11.87 12.61 12.01
N ALA A 205 10.90 11.73 12.30
CA ALA A 205 10.42 10.73 11.35
C ALA A 205 8.97 10.35 11.64
N ALA A 206 8.27 9.88 10.62
CA ALA A 206 6.90 9.42 10.74
C ALA A 206 6.63 8.20 9.87
N VAL A 207 5.74 7.34 10.33
CA VAL A 207 5.27 6.17 9.60
C VAL A 207 3.79 5.96 9.85
N THR A 208 3.10 5.34 8.89
CA THR A 208 1.76 4.79 9.12
C THR A 208 1.83 3.28 8.95
N VAL A 209 1.29 2.54 9.91
CA VAL A 209 1.18 1.09 9.83
C VAL A 209 -0.28 0.71 9.63
N TRP A 210 -0.52 -0.30 8.80
CA TRP A 210 -1.83 -0.80 8.44
C TRP A 210 -1.85 -2.31 8.63
N SER A 211 -2.69 -2.82 9.53
CA SER A 211 -2.90 -4.27 9.66
C SER A 211 -3.99 -4.75 8.69
N ALA A 212 -3.79 -5.94 8.12
CA ALA A 212 -4.85 -6.68 7.44
C ALA A 212 -5.67 -7.57 8.39
N GLY A 213 -5.35 -7.55 9.69
CA GLY A 213 -5.94 -8.38 10.73
C GLY A 213 -4.95 -9.39 11.33
N PRO A 214 -5.33 -10.05 12.44
CA PRO A 214 -4.46 -10.99 13.14
C PRO A 214 -3.96 -12.13 12.26
N GLY A 215 -2.68 -12.49 12.40
CA GLY A 215 -2.02 -13.56 11.66
C GLY A 215 -1.79 -13.26 10.18
N ARG A 216 -2.02 -12.02 9.73
CA ARG A 216 -1.81 -11.60 8.34
C ARG A 216 -0.68 -10.57 8.24
N PRO A 217 -0.02 -10.44 7.08
CA PRO A 217 0.94 -9.38 6.85
C PRO A 217 0.32 -7.99 7.05
N GLY A 218 1.07 -7.08 7.65
CA GLY A 218 0.75 -5.65 7.73
C GLY A 218 1.70 -4.80 6.87
N LEU A 219 1.27 -3.60 6.49
CA LEU A 219 2.02 -2.66 5.65
C LEU A 219 2.50 -1.46 6.49
N LEU A 220 3.73 -0.97 6.26
CA LEU A 220 4.25 0.25 6.90
C LEU A 220 4.51 1.38 5.90
N GLU A 221 3.45 1.96 5.37
CA GLU A 221 3.56 3.06 4.40
C GLU A 221 2.54 4.18 4.65
N PRO A 222 2.90 5.44 4.36
CA PRO A 222 4.24 5.91 4.02
C PRO A 222 5.16 5.97 5.25
N MET A 223 6.46 5.70 5.06
CA MET A 223 7.54 5.88 6.06
C MET A 223 8.52 6.95 5.57
N GLY A 224 8.74 7.99 6.36
CA GLY A 224 9.60 9.10 5.99
C GLY A 224 10.40 9.67 7.14
N VAL A 225 11.61 10.14 6.84
CA VAL A 225 12.47 10.89 7.75
C VAL A 225 12.59 12.32 7.24
N HIS A 226 12.40 13.28 8.15
CA HIS A 226 12.59 14.70 7.89
C HIS A 226 13.97 14.93 7.25
N SER A 227 14.01 15.67 6.14
CA SER A 227 15.23 15.86 5.32
C SER A 227 16.47 16.27 6.12
N ALA A 228 16.35 17.27 7.01
CA ALA A 228 17.41 17.73 7.91
C ALA A 228 17.91 16.71 8.96
N HIS A 229 17.18 15.61 9.19
CA HIS A 229 17.49 14.59 10.19
C HIS A 229 17.87 13.22 9.58
N ARG A 230 18.08 13.16 8.26
CA ARG A 230 18.51 11.94 7.55
C ARG A 230 19.96 11.58 7.90
N GLY A 231 20.34 10.32 7.67
CA GLY A 231 21.71 9.83 7.92
C GLY A 231 22.05 9.58 9.40
N ARG A 232 21.08 9.76 10.32
CA ARG A 232 21.26 9.63 11.78
C ARG A 232 20.61 8.38 12.39
N GLY A 233 20.17 7.44 11.57
CA GLY A 233 19.52 6.20 12.04
C GLY A 233 18.01 6.30 12.35
N HIS A 234 17.41 7.50 12.25
CA HIS A 234 15.96 7.68 12.52
C HIS A 234 15.04 6.82 11.64
N GLY A 235 15.42 6.58 10.38
CA GLY A 235 14.66 5.71 9.48
C GLY A 235 14.61 4.26 9.97
N ARG A 236 15.73 3.75 10.50
CA ARG A 236 15.79 2.42 11.12
C ARG A 236 14.93 2.40 12.40
N ALA A 237 15.08 3.40 13.25
CA ALA A 237 14.35 3.50 14.50
C ALA A 237 12.82 3.50 14.29
N ILE A 238 12.30 4.36 13.41
CA ILE A 238 10.86 4.42 13.13
C ILE A 238 10.34 3.15 12.43
N THR A 239 11.19 2.48 11.64
CA THR A 239 10.84 1.19 11.01
C THR A 239 10.73 0.07 12.05
N LEU A 240 11.62 0.02 13.05
CA LEU A 240 11.51 -0.92 14.18
C LEU A 240 10.24 -0.65 14.99
N ALA A 241 9.92 0.63 15.24
CA ALA A 241 8.68 1.01 15.92
C ALA A 241 7.43 0.59 15.13
N ALA A 242 7.45 0.73 13.80
CA ALA A 242 6.39 0.23 12.92
C ALA A 242 6.21 -1.28 13.02
N ALA A 243 7.31 -2.04 12.97
CA ALA A 243 7.29 -3.49 13.12
C ALA A 243 6.74 -3.92 14.49
N ALA A 244 7.13 -3.24 15.57
CA ALA A 244 6.60 -3.48 16.91
C ALA A 244 5.09 -3.20 16.98
N ALA A 245 4.63 -2.06 16.44
CA ALA A 245 3.21 -1.72 16.41
C ALA A 245 2.38 -2.72 15.58
N LEU A 246 2.89 -3.18 14.43
CA LEU A 246 2.21 -4.21 13.64
C LEU A 246 2.12 -5.55 14.38
N ARG A 247 3.16 -5.90 15.15
CA ARG A 247 3.17 -7.10 16.00
C ARG A 247 2.17 -7.00 17.14
N GLU A 248 2.05 -5.84 17.79
CA GLU A 248 1.03 -5.57 18.82
C GLU A 248 -0.40 -5.65 18.26
N LEU A 249 -0.60 -5.23 17.01
CA LEU A 249 -1.86 -5.41 16.27
C LEU A 249 -2.09 -6.86 15.82
N GLY A 250 -1.17 -7.79 16.11
CA GLY A 250 -1.28 -9.21 15.80
C GLY A 250 -0.89 -9.60 14.38
N SER A 251 -0.21 -8.73 13.62
CA SER A 251 0.24 -9.03 12.25
C SER A 251 1.32 -10.11 12.26
N SER A 252 1.33 -11.02 11.28
CA SER A 252 2.32 -12.10 11.19
C SER A 252 3.67 -11.62 10.65
N SER A 253 3.65 -10.62 9.77
CA SER A 253 4.84 -10.00 9.19
C SER A 253 4.61 -8.52 8.91
N ALA A 254 5.69 -7.77 8.71
CA ALA A 254 5.67 -6.39 8.24
C ALA A 254 6.18 -6.32 6.80
N LEU A 255 5.48 -5.58 5.95
CA LEU A 255 5.76 -5.39 4.53
C LEU A 255 5.99 -3.92 4.20
N VAL A 256 6.81 -3.70 3.18
CA VAL A 256 7.02 -2.42 2.52
C VAL A 256 7.55 -2.64 1.11
N CYS A 257 7.24 -1.75 0.17
CA CYS A 257 7.78 -1.77 -1.18
C CYS A 257 8.34 -0.39 -1.53
N THR A 258 9.49 -0.34 -2.18
CA THR A 258 10.13 0.92 -2.58
C THR A 258 10.77 0.75 -3.95
N PRO A 259 10.90 1.82 -4.77
CA PRO A 259 11.68 1.75 -5.99
C PRO A 259 13.08 1.22 -5.67
N SER A 260 13.58 0.26 -6.46
CA SER A 260 14.90 -0.34 -6.23
C SER A 260 16.03 0.69 -6.34
N SER A 261 15.80 1.76 -7.12
CA SER A 261 16.70 2.90 -7.24
C SER A 261 16.86 3.69 -5.94
N ASN A 262 15.91 3.58 -5.00
CA ASN A 262 16.00 4.19 -3.67
C ASN A 262 16.85 3.32 -2.73
N VAL A 263 18.15 3.23 -3.04
CA VAL A 263 19.13 2.42 -2.29
C VAL A 263 19.18 2.79 -0.80
N GLY A 264 18.92 4.05 -0.45
CA GLY A 264 18.87 4.52 0.93
C GLY A 264 17.69 3.94 1.71
N ALA A 265 16.50 3.86 1.09
CA ALA A 265 15.34 3.20 1.70
C ALA A 265 15.57 1.69 1.85
N VAL A 266 16.06 1.01 0.81
CA VAL A 266 16.36 -0.44 0.87
C VAL A 266 17.36 -0.74 1.99
N ALA A 267 18.45 0.04 2.10
CA ALA A 267 19.43 -0.11 3.17
C ALA A 267 18.82 0.16 4.56
N THR A 268 17.95 1.15 4.68
CA THR A 268 17.24 1.48 5.93
C THR A 268 16.39 0.31 6.40
N TYR A 269 15.55 -0.26 5.54
CA TYR A 269 14.70 -1.40 5.89
C TYR A 269 15.53 -2.65 6.24
N ARG A 270 16.58 -2.94 5.46
CA ARG A 270 17.53 -4.03 5.78
C ARG A 270 18.18 -3.86 7.14
N SER A 271 18.58 -2.65 7.50
CA SER A 271 19.17 -2.37 8.82
C SER A 271 18.17 -2.54 9.99
N ALA A 272 16.87 -2.46 9.70
CA ALA A 272 15.79 -2.80 10.64
C ALA A 272 15.45 -4.30 10.62
N GLY A 273 16.21 -5.12 9.88
CA GLY A 273 16.07 -6.56 9.75
C GLY A 273 14.88 -6.97 8.89
N PHE A 274 14.60 -6.22 7.82
CA PHE A 274 13.76 -6.67 6.72
C PHE A 274 14.63 -7.39 5.68
N GLU A 275 14.12 -8.48 5.14
CA GLU A 275 14.70 -9.22 4.04
C GLU A 275 14.14 -8.67 2.72
N ALA A 276 15.04 -8.42 1.76
CA ALA A 276 14.64 -7.98 0.44
C ALA A 276 14.27 -9.19 -0.43
N GLY A 277 13.08 -9.15 -1.02
CA GLY A 277 12.65 -10.12 -2.02
C GLY A 277 13.20 -9.82 -3.41
N PRO A 278 12.86 -10.66 -4.41
CA PRO A 278 13.18 -10.38 -5.80
C PRO A 278 12.50 -9.10 -6.29
N GLU A 279 13.16 -8.36 -7.17
CA GLU A 279 12.56 -7.18 -7.78
C GLU A 279 11.29 -7.53 -8.54
N ILE A 280 10.28 -6.68 -8.37
CA ILE A 280 9.04 -6.70 -9.15
C ILE A 280 8.99 -5.47 -10.05
N ARG A 281 8.18 -5.53 -11.10
CA ARG A 281 8.04 -4.43 -12.08
C ARG A 281 6.60 -4.29 -12.47
N ASP A 282 6.08 -3.08 -12.54
CA ASP A 282 4.76 -2.87 -13.10
C ASP A 282 4.74 -3.18 -14.61
N ARG A 283 3.54 -3.38 -15.14
CA ARG A 283 3.35 -3.43 -16.59
C ARG A 283 2.99 -2.04 -17.07
N CYS A 284 3.73 -1.53 -18.05
CA CYS A 284 3.54 -0.19 -18.59
C CYS A 284 3.13 -0.24 -20.05
N ARG A 285 2.30 0.73 -20.45
CA ARG A 285 1.99 1.07 -21.84
C ARG A 285 2.41 2.53 -22.05
N ALA A 286 2.97 2.85 -23.22
CA ALA A 286 3.35 4.21 -23.60
C ALA A 286 2.17 4.97 -24.22
#